data_AF-A0A2H0V6P3-F1
#
_entry.id   AF-A0A2H0V6P3-F1
#
_cell.length_a   1.000
_cell.length_b   1.000
_cell.length_c   1.000
_cell.angle_alpha   90.00
_cell.angle_beta   90.00
_cell.angle_gamma   90.00
#
_symmetry.space_group_name_H-M   'P 1'
#
loop_
_entity.id
_entity.type
_entity.pdbx_description
1 polymer ?
#
loop_
_entity_poly.entity_id
_entity_poly.type
_entity_poly.pdbx_seq_one_letter_code
_entity_poly.pdbx_strand_id
1 'polypeptide(L)'
;MPAVDFDSADPNSYKNLADVVYTSSQFSNLMWSNKNLTLNNPITYVSGDVVVEGGQNLTINGLLVVERDFKVGKNMCWNGRCGTNNIIVNHTLGSPSGILAKRKVEMDLLTGLVNITGIVYANDEMKISGIPFLFDFEVYGALVSRKLTITSVWQNIDIYYDSDVANNTFEPANFSPIINIKYWEEKY
;
A
#
# COMPACT_ATOMS: atom_id res chain seq x y z
N MET A 1 -7.14 12.83 -6.49
CA MET A 1 -6.26 11.76 -6.00
C MET A 1 -5.05 11.73 -6.92
N PRO A 2 -3.81 11.70 -6.40
CA PRO A 2 -2.61 11.62 -7.24
C PRO A 2 -2.73 10.43 -8.19
N ALA A 3 -2.44 10.65 -9.48
CA ALA A 3 -2.36 9.56 -10.43
C ALA A 3 -1.05 8.82 -10.19
N VAL A 4 -1.13 7.51 -9.99
CA VAL A 4 0.03 6.63 -9.83
C VAL A 4 0.12 5.72 -11.04
N ASP A 5 1.27 5.72 -11.70
CA ASP A 5 1.57 4.75 -12.76
C ASP A 5 2.20 3.48 -12.16
N PHE A 6 1.41 2.40 -12.14
CA PHE A 6 1.84 1.13 -11.58
C PHE A 6 2.70 0.33 -12.57
N ASP A 7 2.29 0.24 -13.83
CA ASP A 7 2.70 -0.83 -14.75
C ASP A 7 2.71 -0.45 -16.23
N SER A 8 2.65 0.84 -16.58
CA SER A 8 2.76 1.24 -17.98
C SER A 8 4.17 0.99 -18.55
N ALA A 9 4.32 1.23 -19.85
CA ALA A 9 5.61 1.16 -20.54
C ALA A 9 6.54 2.34 -20.21
N ASP A 10 6.09 3.36 -19.45
CA ASP A 10 6.94 4.46 -18.99
C ASP A 10 8.07 3.92 -18.09
N PRO A 11 9.35 4.25 -18.33
CA PRO A 11 10.45 3.84 -17.46
C PRO A 11 10.28 4.25 -15.99
N ASN A 12 9.45 5.25 -15.70
CA ASN A 12 9.15 5.72 -14.34
C ASN A 12 7.91 5.07 -13.72
N SER A 13 7.29 4.07 -14.38
CA SER A 13 6.23 3.28 -13.72
C SER A 13 6.83 2.48 -12.56
N TYR A 14 6.06 2.27 -11.49
CA TYR A 14 6.60 1.56 -10.30
C TYR A 14 7.09 0.14 -10.62
N LYS A 15 6.51 -0.53 -11.61
CA LYS A 15 6.98 -1.83 -12.07
C LYS A 15 8.38 -1.77 -12.67
N ASN A 16 8.70 -0.69 -13.37
CA ASN A 16 10.02 -0.47 -13.99
C ASN A 16 11.04 0.07 -12.98
N LEU A 17 10.59 0.83 -11.98
CA LEU A 17 11.42 1.31 -10.87
C LEU A 17 11.69 0.24 -9.79
N ALA A 18 10.94 -0.87 -9.80
CA ALA A 18 11.05 -1.91 -8.77
C ALA A 18 12.38 -2.66 -8.82
N ASP A 19 13.02 -2.80 -7.66
CA ASP A 19 14.22 -3.63 -7.52
C ASP A 19 13.91 -5.12 -7.66
N VAL A 20 12.69 -5.51 -7.28
CA VAL A 20 12.20 -6.88 -7.42
C VAL A 20 10.74 -6.92 -7.83
N VAL A 21 10.43 -7.85 -8.73
CA VAL A 21 9.07 -8.11 -9.22
C VAL A 21 8.71 -9.56 -8.94
N TYR A 22 7.62 -9.76 -8.20
CA TYR A 22 7.02 -11.08 -7.95
C TYR A 22 5.69 -11.21 -8.66
N THR A 23 5.31 -12.43 -9.05
CA THR A 23 3.89 -12.76 -9.26
C THR A 23 3.19 -12.99 -7.92
N SER A 24 1.85 -12.95 -7.89
CA SER A 24 1.08 -13.33 -6.69
C SER A 24 1.48 -14.70 -6.12
N SER A 25 1.72 -15.70 -6.97
CA SER A 25 2.09 -17.05 -6.51
C SER A 25 3.50 -17.10 -5.92
N GLN A 26 4.47 -16.39 -6.53
CA GLN A 26 5.82 -16.28 -5.99
C GLN A 26 5.82 -15.57 -4.64
N PHE A 27 5.10 -14.46 -4.52
CA PHE A 27 5.01 -13.70 -3.27
C PHE A 27 4.28 -14.48 -2.17
N SER A 28 3.20 -15.18 -2.53
CA SER A 28 2.50 -16.09 -1.63
C SER A 28 3.43 -17.21 -1.15
N ASN A 29 4.17 -17.87 -2.03
CA ASN A 29 5.14 -18.90 -1.63
C ASN A 29 6.27 -18.34 -0.74
N LEU A 30 6.70 -17.10 -0.98
CA LEU A 30 7.69 -16.40 -0.16
C LEU A 30 7.17 -16.16 1.27
N MET A 31 5.94 -15.65 1.43
CA MET A 31 5.31 -15.47 2.74
C MET A 31 5.02 -16.80 3.45
N TRP A 32 4.60 -17.83 2.70
CA TRP A 32 4.39 -19.16 3.26
C TRP A 32 5.68 -19.72 3.87
N SER A 33 6.78 -19.63 3.11
CA SER A 33 8.09 -20.12 3.54
C SER A 33 8.70 -19.31 4.68
N ASN A 34 8.27 -18.05 4.87
CA ASN A 34 8.81 -17.12 5.86
C ASN A 34 7.69 -16.47 6.67
N LYS A 35 7.35 -17.05 7.82
CA LYS A 35 6.33 -16.48 8.73
C LYS A 35 6.63 -15.03 9.13
N ASN A 36 7.92 -14.72 9.31
CA ASN A 36 8.42 -13.36 9.52
C ASN A 36 9.15 -12.94 8.24
N LEU A 37 8.41 -12.32 7.32
CA LEU A 37 8.97 -11.88 6.05
C LEU A 37 9.39 -10.41 6.17
N THR A 38 10.66 -10.12 5.91
CA THR A 38 11.17 -8.76 5.78
C THR A 38 11.55 -8.50 4.33
N LEU A 39 10.94 -7.48 3.72
CA LEU A 39 11.30 -6.96 2.41
C LEU A 39 12.33 -5.84 2.59
N ASN A 40 13.55 -6.04 2.11
CA ASN A 40 14.66 -5.08 2.26
C ASN A 40 14.94 -4.25 1.00
N ASN A 41 14.20 -4.50 -0.08
CA ASN A 41 14.34 -3.74 -1.31
C ASN A 41 13.59 -2.41 -1.20
N PRO A 42 14.15 -1.29 -1.72
CA PRO A 42 13.48 0.00 -1.76
C PRO A 42 12.07 -0.06 -2.34
N ILE A 43 11.88 -0.76 -3.46
CA ILE A 43 10.60 -0.99 -4.10
C ILE A 43 10.43 -2.48 -4.42
N THR A 44 9.43 -3.10 -3.78
CA THR A 44 8.98 -4.44 -4.12
C THR A 44 7.66 -4.35 -4.88
N TYR A 45 7.62 -4.89 -6.10
CA TYR A 45 6.41 -4.93 -6.90
C TYR A 45 5.83 -6.35 -6.95
N VAL A 46 4.51 -6.47 -6.81
CA VAL A 46 3.78 -7.73 -6.96
C VAL A 46 2.75 -7.60 -8.08
N SER A 47 2.97 -8.37 -9.16
CA SER A 47 2.03 -8.54 -10.26
C SER A 47 0.91 -9.50 -9.83
N GLY A 48 -0.19 -8.88 -9.39
CA GLY A 48 -1.44 -9.52 -8.99
C GLY A 48 -1.91 -9.08 -7.60
N ASP A 49 -2.69 -9.93 -6.95
CA ASP A 49 -3.17 -9.71 -5.57
C ASP A 49 -2.09 -10.12 -4.55
N VAL A 50 -2.07 -9.44 -3.40
CA VAL A 50 -1.35 -9.83 -2.19
C VAL A 50 -2.37 -10.12 -1.10
N VAL A 51 -2.29 -11.31 -0.51
CA VAL A 51 -3.16 -11.72 0.59
C VAL A 51 -2.30 -12.19 1.75
N VAL A 52 -2.37 -11.46 2.87
CA VAL A 52 -1.58 -11.70 4.08
C VAL A 52 -2.44 -12.45 5.10
N GLU A 53 -2.07 -13.71 5.36
CA GLU A 53 -2.89 -14.66 6.12
C GLU A 53 -2.06 -15.58 7.01
N GLY A 54 -2.75 -16.27 7.93
CA GLY A 54 -2.16 -17.35 8.71
C GLY A 54 -1.06 -16.90 9.67
N GLY A 55 -1.28 -15.79 10.39
CA GLY A 55 -0.35 -15.32 11.41
C GLY A 55 0.96 -14.76 10.86
N GLN A 56 0.91 -14.12 9.69
CA GLN A 56 2.08 -13.57 9.00
C GLN A 56 2.55 -12.27 9.66
N ASN A 57 3.85 -12.12 9.86
CA ASN A 57 4.49 -10.85 10.18
C ASN A 57 5.20 -10.36 8.92
N LEU A 58 4.70 -9.26 8.35
CA LEU A 58 5.26 -8.64 7.15
C LEU A 58 5.89 -7.30 7.52
N THR A 59 7.21 -7.22 7.38
CA THR A 59 7.98 -5.98 7.54
C THR A 59 8.44 -5.49 6.18
N ILE A 60 8.17 -4.24 5.85
CA ILE A 60 8.51 -3.62 4.56
C ILE A 60 9.46 -2.45 4.83
N ASN A 61 10.72 -2.57 4.43
CA ASN A 61 11.72 -1.51 4.57
C ASN A 61 11.80 -0.68 3.28
N GLY A 62 10.69 -0.05 2.92
CA GLY A 62 10.51 0.64 1.65
C GLY A 62 9.05 0.64 1.19
N LEU A 63 8.85 0.49 -0.11
CA LEU A 63 7.53 0.53 -0.76
C LEU A 63 7.12 -0.86 -1.26
N LEU A 64 5.91 -1.31 -0.88
CA LEU A 64 5.25 -2.45 -1.50
C LEU A 64 4.20 -1.96 -2.50
N VAL A 65 4.39 -2.28 -3.77
CA VAL A 65 3.47 -1.94 -4.86
C VAL A 65 2.74 -3.19 -5.33
N VAL A 66 1.41 -3.14 -5.38
CA VAL A 66 0.53 -4.26 -5.69
C VAL A 66 -0.33 -3.89 -6.89
N GLU A 67 -0.20 -4.68 -7.97
CA GLU A 67 -0.89 -4.43 -9.24
C GLU A 67 -2.42 -4.55 -9.13
N ARG A 68 -2.93 -5.21 -8.09
CA ARG A 68 -4.37 -5.38 -7.87
C ARG A 68 -4.75 -5.05 -6.43
N ASP A 69 -5.12 -6.05 -5.63
CA ASP A 69 -5.63 -5.85 -4.28
C ASP A 69 -4.58 -6.27 -3.24
N PHE A 70 -4.39 -5.44 -2.21
CA PHE A 70 -3.69 -5.82 -0.98
C PHE A 70 -4.74 -6.13 0.10
N LYS A 71 -4.70 -7.35 0.65
CA LYS A 71 -5.67 -7.82 1.63
C LYS A 71 -4.93 -8.40 2.83
N VAL A 72 -5.35 -8.03 4.03
CA VAL A 72 -4.81 -8.57 5.28
C VAL A 72 -5.93 -8.86 6.26
N GLY A 73 -5.81 -9.95 7.01
CA GLY A 73 -6.71 -10.23 8.12
C GLY A 73 -8.08 -10.80 7.72
N LYS A 74 -8.24 -11.26 6.48
CA LYS A 74 -9.49 -11.89 6.02
C LYS A 74 -9.63 -13.34 6.49
N ASN A 75 -8.55 -14.12 6.40
CA ASN A 75 -8.52 -15.52 6.83
C ASN A 75 -7.59 -15.72 8.03
N MET A 76 -8.06 -16.48 9.02
CA MET A 76 -7.29 -16.77 10.24
C MET A 76 -6.15 -17.75 10.00
N CYS A 77 -6.37 -18.68 9.07
CA CYS A 77 -5.49 -19.81 8.85
C CYS A 77 -5.12 -19.92 7.38
N TRP A 78 -3.88 -20.33 7.13
CA TRP A 78 -3.34 -20.63 5.82
C TRP A 78 -2.53 -21.93 5.93
N ASN A 79 -2.99 -23.00 5.29
CA ASN A 79 -2.33 -24.32 5.28
C ASN A 79 -1.94 -24.84 6.68
N GLY A 80 -2.81 -24.64 7.67
CA GLY A 80 -2.59 -25.07 9.06
C GLY A 80 -1.82 -24.08 9.94
N ARG A 81 -1.25 -23.00 9.38
CA ARG A 81 -0.67 -21.89 10.14
C ARG A 81 -1.76 -20.87 10.44
N CYS A 82 -1.98 -20.54 11.71
CA CYS A 82 -3.04 -19.61 12.13
C CYS A 82 -2.50 -18.45 12.97
N GLY A 83 -3.20 -17.33 12.95
CA GLY A 83 -2.93 -16.18 13.80
C GLY A 83 -3.35 -14.85 13.16
N THR A 84 -3.22 -13.78 13.94
CA THR A 84 -3.37 -12.40 13.44
C THR A 84 -2.14 -11.98 12.65
N ASN A 85 -2.35 -11.11 11.67
CA ASN A 85 -1.30 -10.72 10.72
C ASN A 85 -0.81 -9.31 11.03
N ASN A 86 0.48 -9.15 11.27
CA ASN A 86 1.08 -7.86 11.59
C ASN A 86 1.74 -7.24 10.36
N ILE A 87 1.51 -5.95 10.16
CA ILE A 87 2.08 -5.15 9.07
C ILE A 87 2.93 -4.05 9.67
N ILE A 88 4.22 -4.05 9.34
CA ILE A 88 5.16 -3.00 9.73
C ILE A 88 5.76 -2.42 8.46
N VAL A 89 5.70 -1.10 8.29
CA VAL A 89 6.39 -0.40 7.20
C VAL A 89 7.34 0.61 7.79
N ASN A 90 8.62 0.47 7.48
CA ASN A 90 9.66 1.37 7.90
C ASN A 90 9.99 2.36 6.78
N HIS A 91 10.23 3.61 7.17
CA HIS A 91 10.68 4.67 6.26
C HIS A 91 12.17 4.95 6.45
N THR A 92 12.88 5.10 5.35
CA THR A 92 14.23 5.68 5.31
C THR A 92 14.13 7.06 4.68
N LEU A 93 14.73 8.07 5.31
CA LEU A 93 14.66 9.46 4.85
C LEU A 93 15.04 9.59 3.37
N GLY A 94 14.19 10.27 2.60
CA GLY A 94 14.40 10.51 1.17
C GLY A 94 14.07 9.32 0.26
N SER A 95 13.58 8.20 0.80
CA SER A 95 13.14 7.03 0.04
C SER A 95 11.61 6.88 0.06
N PRO A 96 10.99 6.32 -0.98
CA PRO A 96 9.56 6.01 -0.94
C PRO A 96 9.27 4.93 0.12
N SER A 97 8.10 5.02 0.75
CA SER A 97 7.67 4.01 1.73
C SER A 97 6.16 3.92 1.81
N GLY A 98 5.67 2.70 2.05
CA GLY A 98 4.23 2.45 2.15
C GLY A 98 3.75 1.19 1.45
N ILE A 99 2.45 1.17 1.19
CA ILE A 99 1.74 0.12 0.46
C ILE A 99 0.86 0.80 -0.59
N LEU A 100 1.12 0.58 -1.88
CA LEU A 100 0.29 1.09 -2.96
C LEU A 100 -0.44 -0.08 -3.63
N ALA A 101 -1.75 -0.03 -3.68
CA ALA A 101 -2.56 -0.97 -4.44
C ALA A 101 -3.30 -0.25 -5.58
N LYS A 102 -3.18 -0.79 -6.80
CA LYS A 102 -3.85 -0.24 -8.00
C LYS A 102 -5.37 -0.34 -7.91
N ARG A 103 -5.90 -1.19 -7.02
CA ARG A 103 -7.34 -1.33 -6.78
C ARG A 103 -7.68 -1.13 -5.32
N LYS A 104 -7.54 -2.17 -4.51
CA LYS A 104 -8.08 -2.17 -3.14
C LYS A 104 -7.02 -2.41 -2.07
N VAL A 105 -7.24 -1.78 -0.91
CA VAL A 105 -6.57 -2.12 0.33
C VAL A 105 -7.64 -2.53 1.34
N GLU A 106 -7.62 -3.79 1.77
CA GLU A 106 -8.57 -4.34 2.74
C GLU A 106 -7.82 -4.81 3.99
N MET A 107 -8.14 -4.23 5.14
CA MET A 107 -7.65 -4.65 6.46
C MET A 107 -8.86 -5.09 7.29
N ASP A 108 -8.98 -6.40 7.52
CA ASP A 108 -10.14 -7.04 8.18
C ASP A 108 -9.82 -7.49 9.62
N LEU A 109 -10.79 -8.15 10.28
CA LEU A 109 -10.82 -8.50 11.72
C LEU A 109 -9.56 -9.20 12.26
N LEU A 110 -8.82 -9.91 11.40
CA LEU A 110 -7.64 -10.68 11.79
C LEU A 110 -6.33 -9.97 11.42
N THR A 111 -6.42 -8.67 11.15
CA THR A 111 -5.28 -7.76 11.12
C THR A 111 -4.87 -7.50 12.56
N GLY A 112 -3.62 -7.81 12.87
CA GLY A 112 -3.00 -7.52 14.16
C GLY A 112 -2.45 -6.10 14.19
N LEU A 113 -1.23 -5.94 14.69
CA LEU A 113 -0.53 -4.65 14.73
C LEU A 113 -0.37 -4.09 13.30
N VAL A 114 -0.77 -2.84 13.11
CA VAL A 114 -0.47 -2.05 11.91
C VAL A 114 0.34 -0.84 12.35
N ASN A 115 1.61 -0.79 11.95
CA ASN A 115 2.48 0.36 12.17
C ASN A 115 3.14 0.72 10.85
N ILE A 116 2.68 1.79 10.22
CA ILE A 116 3.11 2.19 8.88
C ILE A 116 3.70 3.59 8.93
N THR A 117 5.01 3.70 8.77
CA THR A 117 5.64 4.97 8.38
C THR A 117 5.74 4.99 6.86
N GLY A 118 4.76 5.61 6.20
CA GLY A 118 4.56 5.46 4.77
C GLY A 118 3.18 5.89 4.28
N ILE A 119 2.96 5.78 2.98
CA ILE A 119 1.64 6.01 2.37
C ILE A 119 0.92 4.69 2.17
N VAL A 120 -0.34 4.61 2.59
CA VAL A 120 -1.24 3.53 2.17
C VAL A 120 -2.13 4.10 1.07
N TYR A 121 -2.00 3.59 -0.15
CA TYR A 121 -2.74 4.06 -1.32
C TYR A 121 -3.63 2.95 -1.87
N ALA A 122 -4.89 3.28 -2.15
CA ALA A 122 -5.82 2.41 -2.87
C ALA A 122 -6.57 3.21 -3.93
N ASN A 123 -6.31 2.93 -5.21
CA ASN A 123 -6.92 3.70 -6.30
C ASN A 123 -8.47 3.62 -6.31
N ASP A 124 -9.03 2.47 -5.89
CA ASP A 124 -10.47 2.23 -5.90
C ASP A 124 -11.09 2.36 -4.50
N GLU A 125 -10.70 1.49 -3.58
CA GLU A 125 -11.33 1.40 -2.26
C GLU A 125 -10.32 1.00 -1.18
N MET A 126 -10.33 1.73 -0.08
CA MET A 126 -9.68 1.34 1.16
C MET A 126 -10.76 0.98 2.18
N LYS A 127 -10.69 -0.24 2.72
CA LYS A 127 -11.58 -0.74 3.75
C LYS A 127 -10.76 -1.16 4.97
N ILE A 128 -11.06 -0.55 6.11
CA ILE A 128 -10.52 -0.93 7.41
C ILE A 128 -11.71 -1.39 8.25
N SER A 129 -11.74 -2.65 8.64
CA SER A 129 -12.86 -3.18 9.40
C SER A 129 -12.46 -4.17 10.47
N GLY A 130 -13.11 -4.06 11.62
CA GLY A 130 -12.98 -5.05 12.69
C GLY A 130 -11.63 -5.04 13.39
N ILE A 131 -10.85 -3.96 13.39
CA ILE A 131 -9.56 -3.97 14.11
C ILE A 131 -9.82 -4.26 15.60
N PRO A 132 -9.35 -5.40 16.15
CA PRO A 132 -9.66 -5.82 17.51
C PRO A 132 -8.96 -4.93 18.54
N PHE A 133 -9.62 -4.67 19.67
CA PHE A 133 -9.18 -3.81 20.80
C PHE A 133 -7.74 -4.02 21.34
N LEU A 134 -7.06 -5.10 20.95
CA LEU A 134 -5.73 -5.45 21.43
C LEU A 134 -4.59 -5.01 20.49
N PHE A 135 -4.88 -4.33 19.38
CA PHE A 135 -3.90 -4.10 18.33
C PHE A 135 -3.88 -2.66 17.83
N ASP A 136 -2.74 -2.00 17.96
CA ASP A 136 -2.61 -0.62 17.49
C ASP A 136 -2.69 -0.54 15.96
N PHE A 137 -3.31 0.55 15.49
CA PHE A 137 -3.35 0.93 14.09
C PHE A 137 -2.82 2.35 13.96
N GLU A 138 -1.56 2.46 13.59
CA GLU A 138 -0.84 3.72 13.44
C GLU A 138 -0.31 3.88 12.03
N VAL A 139 -0.54 5.06 11.45
CA VAL A 139 0.01 5.46 10.14
C VAL A 139 0.64 6.84 10.25
N TYR A 140 1.96 6.90 10.12
CA TYR A 140 2.75 8.13 9.98
C TYR A 140 3.02 8.36 8.48
N GLY A 141 2.20 9.19 7.85
CA GLY A 141 2.18 9.40 6.40
C GLY A 141 0.78 9.78 5.94
N ALA A 142 0.14 8.96 5.10
CA ALA A 142 -1.22 9.24 4.65
C ALA A 142 -1.97 8.00 4.21
N LEU A 143 -3.29 8.03 4.40
CA LEU A 143 -4.22 7.14 3.73
C LEU A 143 -4.80 7.87 2.51
N VAL A 144 -4.58 7.32 1.32
CA VAL A 144 -5.05 7.91 0.06
C VAL A 144 -5.93 6.90 -0.65
N SER A 145 -7.21 7.22 -0.82
CA SER A 145 -8.11 6.37 -1.62
C SER A 145 -9.25 7.18 -2.23
N ARG A 146 -9.84 6.63 -3.30
CA ARG A 146 -11.07 7.19 -3.89
C ARG A 146 -12.27 6.99 -2.96
N LYS A 147 -12.32 5.88 -2.23
CA LYS A 147 -13.35 5.58 -1.22
C LYS A 147 -12.70 4.97 0.01
N LEU A 148 -12.84 5.63 1.15
CA LEU A 148 -12.41 5.12 2.46
C LEU A 148 -13.62 4.66 3.26
N THR A 149 -13.59 3.42 3.76
CA THR A 149 -14.60 2.87 4.66
C THR A 149 -13.92 2.36 5.92
N ILE A 150 -14.31 2.92 7.07
CA ILE A 150 -13.84 2.49 8.39
C ILE A 150 -15.06 2.05 9.19
N THR A 151 -15.12 0.78 9.60
CA THR A 151 -16.29 0.22 10.28
C THR A 151 -15.90 -0.75 11.38
N SER A 152 -16.70 -0.80 12.46
CA SER A 152 -16.53 -1.79 13.52
C SER A 152 -15.11 -1.79 14.13
N VAL A 153 -14.53 -0.61 14.30
CA VAL A 153 -13.21 -0.43 14.92
C VAL A 153 -13.42 -0.17 16.40
N TRP A 154 -12.78 -0.97 17.26
CA TRP A 154 -13.03 -0.93 18.70
C TRP A 154 -11.95 -0.16 19.47
N GLN A 155 -10.99 0.44 18.76
CA GLN A 155 -9.93 1.29 19.30
C GLN A 155 -9.66 2.46 18.35
N ASN A 156 -8.70 3.32 18.72
CA ASN A 156 -8.28 4.42 17.87
C ASN A 156 -7.59 3.92 16.60
N ILE A 157 -7.79 4.65 15.51
CA ILE A 157 -6.96 4.59 14.32
C ILE A 157 -6.24 5.93 14.27
N ASP A 158 -4.93 5.90 14.51
CA ASP A 158 -4.13 7.11 14.60
C ASP A 158 -3.41 7.32 13.27
N ILE A 159 -3.70 8.46 12.63
CA ILE A 159 -3.12 8.83 11.34
C ILE A 159 -2.46 10.20 11.51
N TYR A 160 -1.14 10.24 11.36
CA TYR A 160 -0.32 11.43 11.47
C TYR A 160 0.15 11.80 10.08
N TYR A 161 -0.23 12.98 9.59
CA TYR A 161 0.20 13.40 8.26
C TYR A 161 1.69 13.75 8.25
N ASP A 162 2.44 13.11 7.36
CA ASP A 162 3.84 13.42 7.06
C ASP A 162 3.98 13.77 5.58
N SER A 163 4.27 15.05 5.30
CA SER A 163 4.40 15.56 3.94
C SER A 163 5.66 15.06 3.24
N ASP A 164 6.75 14.83 3.97
CA ASP A 164 8.01 14.42 3.38
C ASP A 164 7.89 12.98 2.88
N VAL A 165 7.28 12.10 3.68
CA VAL A 165 6.94 10.73 3.28
C VAL A 165 6.02 10.74 2.06
N ALA A 166 4.99 11.59 2.04
CA ALA A 166 4.06 11.67 0.90
C ALA A 166 4.74 12.13 -0.39
N ASN A 167 5.57 13.17 -0.31
CA ASN A 167 6.29 13.73 -1.47
C ASN A 167 7.35 12.75 -1.99
N ASN A 168 8.05 12.04 -1.10
CA ASN A 168 9.03 11.03 -1.47
C ASN A 168 8.36 9.79 -2.10
N THR A 169 7.16 9.43 -1.65
CA THR A 169 6.47 8.27 -2.20
C THR A 169 5.86 8.57 -3.56
N PHE A 170 5.04 9.61 -3.72
CA PHE A 170 4.36 9.85 -5.00
C PHE A 170 5.24 10.38 -6.12
N GLU A 171 6.50 10.71 -5.81
CA GLU A 171 7.32 11.67 -6.58
C GLU A 171 6.52 12.97 -6.87
N PRO A 172 7.14 14.06 -7.33
CA PRO A 172 6.35 15.17 -7.84
C PRO A 172 5.59 14.66 -9.07
N ALA A 173 4.31 14.32 -8.90
CA ALA A 173 3.39 14.03 -9.99
C ALA A 173 3.58 15.13 -11.05
N ASN A 174 4.25 14.79 -12.16
CA ASN A 174 4.60 15.76 -13.18
C ASN A 174 3.32 16.22 -13.88
N PHE A 175 2.73 17.27 -13.31
CA PHE A 175 1.77 18.24 -13.81
C PHE A 175 0.56 17.76 -14.63
N SER A 176 -0.60 18.29 -14.25
CA SER A 176 -1.64 18.58 -15.25
C SER A 176 -1.07 19.59 -16.25
N PRO A 177 -1.05 19.33 -17.57
CA PRO A 177 -0.61 20.32 -18.53
C PRO A 177 -1.53 21.54 -18.42
N ILE A 178 -0.96 22.69 -18.04
CA ILE A 178 -1.67 23.96 -18.12
C ILE A 178 -1.72 24.33 -19.60
N ILE A 179 -2.85 24.04 -20.26
CA ILE A 179 -3.12 24.55 -21.60
C ILE A 179 -3.50 26.02 -21.45
N ASN A 180 -2.52 26.91 -21.61
CA ASN A 180 -2.77 28.34 -21.73
C ASN A 180 -3.24 28.67 -23.16
N ILE A 181 -4.55 28.73 -23.37
CA ILE A 181 -5.12 29.29 -24.61
C ILE A 181 -4.99 30.81 -24.52
N LYS A 182 -3.93 31.36 -25.15
CA LYS A 182 -3.67 32.82 -25.14
C LYS A 182 -4.46 33.60 -26.20
N TYR A 183 -5.05 32.90 -27.17
CA TYR A 183 -5.78 33.54 -28.26
C TYR A 183 -6.78 32.58 -28.88
N TRP A 184 -8.02 33.03 -29.02
CA TRP A 184 -9.09 32.40 -29.78
C TRP A 184 -9.73 33.50 -30.62
N GLU A 185 -9.82 33.31 -31.94
CA GLU A 185 -10.47 34.24 -32.85
C GLU A 185 -11.41 33.46 -33.77
N GLU A 186 -12.71 33.77 -33.70
CA GLU A 186 -13.70 33.31 -34.68
C GLU A 186 -13.76 34.32 -35.83
N LYS A 187 -13.64 33.84 -37.07
CA LYS A 187 -13.99 34.61 -38.26
C LYS A 187 -15.41 34.24 -38.70
N TYR A 188 -16.25 35.26 -38.82
CA TYR A 188 -17.59 35.20 -39.41
C TYR A 188 -17.56 35.45 -40.92
#